data_AF-A0A2V2SHK3-F1
#
_entry.id   AF-A0A2V2SHK3-F1
#
_cell.length_a   1.000
_cell.length_b   1.000
_cell.length_c   1.000
_cell.angle_alpha   90.00
_cell.angle_beta   90.00
_cell.angle_gamma   90.00
#
_symmetry.space_group_name_H-M   'P 1'
#
loop_
_entity.id
_entity.type
_entity.pdbx_description
1 polymer ?
#
loop_
_entity_poly.entity_id
_entity_poly.type
_entity_poly.pdbx_seq_one_letter_code
_entity_poly.pdbx_strand_id
1 'polypeptide(L)'
;MSKDLLCQVRRASRKTGLSMADTMRLSMKLGLDRLVREVAPPERITSVDPLPTDVLDRYYSRPERDEAGIDQLINAQALRAVE
;
A
#
# COMPACT_ATOMS: atom_id res chain seq x y z
N MET A 1 15.82 -26.63 -8.90
CA MET A 1 16.16 -25.19 -8.86
C MET A 1 17.37 -25.01 -7.94
N SER A 2 18.33 -24.17 -8.30
CA SER A 2 19.46 -23.86 -7.42
C SER A 2 18.98 -23.12 -6.17
N LYS A 3 19.66 -23.34 -5.04
CA LYS A 3 19.34 -22.69 -3.76
C LYS A 3 19.40 -21.16 -3.84
N ASP A 4 20.27 -20.65 -4.72
CA ASP A 4 20.44 -19.23 -4.96
C ASP A 4 19.23 -18.61 -5.68
N LEU A 5 18.71 -19.27 -6.72
CA LEU A 5 17.52 -18.81 -7.44
C LEU A 5 16.28 -18.75 -6.53
N LEU A 6 16.11 -19.74 -5.64
CA LEU A 6 15.04 -19.72 -4.64
C LEU A 6 15.18 -18.57 -3.64
N CYS A 7 16.41 -18.20 -3.28
CA CYS A 7 16.67 -17.04 -2.43
C CYS A 7 16.28 -15.74 -3.14
N GLN A 8 16.63 -15.61 -4.43
CA GLN A 8 16.27 -14.46 -5.25
C GLN A 8 14.75 -14.31 -5.41
N VAL A 9 14.04 -15.41 -5.69
CA VAL A 9 12.57 -15.42 -5.77
C VAL A 9 11.94 -15.00 -4.44
N ARG A 10 12.46 -15.50 -3.32
CA ARG A 10 11.96 -15.10 -1.98
C ARG A 10 12.19 -13.63 -1.68
N ARG A 11 13.32 -13.06 -2.12
CA ARG A 11 13.57 -11.62 -1.99
C ARG A 11 12.61 -10.82 -2.85
N ALA A 12 12.38 -11.24 -4.09
CA ALA A 12 11.44 -10.59 -5.00
C ALA A 12 10.01 -10.65 -4.45
N SER A 13 9.56 -11.78 -3.91
CA SER A 13 8.21 -11.93 -3.35
C SER A 13 7.97 -10.97 -2.18
N ARG A 14 8.98 -10.74 -1.34
CA ARG A 14 8.93 -9.75 -0.25
C ARG A 14 8.85 -8.32 -0.78
N LYS A 15 9.57 -8.01 -1.85
CA LYS A 15 9.58 -6.66 -2.45
C LYS A 15 8.29 -6.34 -3.19
N THR A 16 7.68 -7.32 -3.85
CA THR A 16 6.44 -7.13 -4.62
C THR A 16 5.17 -7.36 -3.80
N GLY A 17 5.28 -7.97 -2.61
CA GLY A 17 4.13 -8.36 -1.80
C GLY A 17 3.35 -9.56 -2.35
N LEU A 18 3.86 -10.21 -3.41
CA LEU A 18 3.21 -11.37 -4.04
C LEU A 18 3.54 -12.68 -3.32
N SER A 19 2.70 -13.70 -3.53
CA SER A 19 3.02 -15.06 -3.08
C SER A 19 4.28 -15.58 -3.79
N MET A 20 4.97 -16.55 -3.18
CA MET A 20 6.15 -17.17 -3.79
C MET A 20 5.81 -17.83 -5.13
N ALA A 21 4.63 -18.45 -5.23
CA ALA A 21 4.14 -19.12 -6.43
C ALA A 21 3.87 -18.12 -7.57
N ASP A 22 3.21 -17.00 -7.25
CA ASP A 22 2.95 -15.95 -8.24
C ASP A 22 4.23 -15.26 -8.68
N THR A 23 5.15 -15.04 -7.74
CA THR A 23 6.49 -14.49 -8.05
C THR A 23 7.24 -15.41 -9.01
N MET A 24 7.22 -16.73 -8.78
CA MET A 24 7.81 -17.70 -9.72
C MET A 24 7.15 -17.63 -11.09
N ARG A 25 5.82 -17.74 -11.15
CA ARG A 25 5.07 -17.73 -12.40
C ARG A 25 5.31 -16.46 -13.22
N LEU A 26 5.29 -15.29 -12.56
CA LEU A 26 5.51 -14.01 -13.23
C LEU A 26 6.97 -13.81 -13.59
N SER A 27 7.92 -14.27 -12.76
CA SER A 27 9.34 -14.20 -13.08
C SER A 27 9.72 -14.99 -14.33
N MET A 28 9.02 -16.10 -14.61
CA MET A 28 9.23 -16.87 -15.84
C MET A 28 8.82 -16.10 -17.10
N LYS A 29 7.85 -15.18 -16.97
CA LYS A 29 7.33 -14.39 -18.10
C LYS A 29 8.09 -13.08 -18.31
N LEU A 30 8.45 -12.40 -17.22
CA LEU A 30 9.00 -11.04 -17.24
C LEU A 30 10.49 -10.96 -16.88
N GLY A 31 11.03 -11.99 -16.20
CA GLY A 31 12.28 -11.90 -15.47
C GLY A 31 12.10 -11.31 -14.06
N LEU A 32 12.94 -11.75 -13.12
CA LEU A 32 12.88 -11.34 -11.71
C LEU A 32 13.08 -9.83 -11.51
N ASP A 33 14.08 -9.24 -12.16
CA ASP A 33 14.42 -7.83 -11.96
C ASP A 33 13.32 -6.91 -12.50
N ARG A 34 12.77 -7.24 -13.66
CA ARG A 34 11.68 -6.49 -14.28
C ARG A 34 10.40 -6.59 -13.46
N LEU A 35 10.09 -7.78 -12.93
CA LEU A 35 8.97 -7.99 -12.03
C LEU A 35 9.05 -7.07 -10.79
N VAL A 36 10.22 -7.00 -10.15
CA VAL A 36 10.40 -6.11 -8.99
C VAL A 36 10.24 -4.65 -9.38
N ARG A 37 10.80 -4.21 -10.51
CA ARG A 37 10.69 -2.81 -10.95
C ARG A 37 9.25 -2.38 -11.27
N GLU A 38 8.46 -3.25 -11.87
CA GLU A 38 7.11 -2.91 -12.35
C GLU A 38 6.03 -3.14 -11.28
N VAL A 39 6.24 -4.06 -10.34
CA VAL A 39 5.21 -4.50 -9.39
C VAL A 39 5.53 -4.11 -7.95
N ALA A 40 6.80 -3.88 -7.58
CA ALA A 40 7.08 -3.42 -6.23
C ALA A 40 6.37 -2.08 -6.00
N PRO A 41 5.66 -1.93 -4.86
CA PRO A 41 5.02 -0.67 -4.55
C PRO A 41 6.08 0.43 -4.50
N PRO A 42 5.77 1.63 -5.02
CA PRO A 42 6.69 2.76 -4.91
C PRO A 42 6.95 3.02 -3.42
N GLU A 43 8.21 3.26 -3.05
CA GLU A 43 8.58 3.58 -1.66
C GLU A 43 7.82 4.80 -1.12
N ARG A 44 7.38 5.68 -2.03
CA ARG A 44 6.66 6.91 -1.70
C ARG A 44 5.57 7.17 -2.73
N ILE A 45 4.31 7.10 -2.28
CA ILE A 45 3.12 7.41 -3.09
C ILE A 45 2.87 8.92 -3.15
N THR A 46 3.27 9.67 -2.12
CA THR A 46 2.94 11.10 -1.95
C THR A 46 4.17 12.01 -2.08
N SER A 47 4.05 13.13 -2.78
CA SER A 47 5.13 14.12 -2.91
C SER A 47 5.36 14.95 -1.63
N VAL A 48 4.42 14.89 -0.68
CA VAL A 48 4.47 15.63 0.58
C VAL A 48 5.10 14.75 1.66
N ASP A 49 5.95 15.33 2.50
CA ASP A 49 6.58 14.58 3.60
C ASP A 49 5.52 14.15 4.62
N PRO A 50 5.64 12.94 5.20
CA PRO A 50 4.72 12.52 6.24
C PRO A 50 4.81 13.50 7.41
N LEU A 51 3.68 13.74 8.06
CA LEU A 51 3.67 14.53 9.29
C LEU A 51 4.54 13.83 10.35
N PRO A 52 5.24 14.59 11.20
CA PRO A 52 5.96 14.05 12.34
C PRO A 52 5.05 13.17 13.22
N THR A 53 5.60 12.10 13.80
CA THR A 53 4.83 11.11 14.57
C THR A 53 4.12 11.72 15.76
N ASP A 54 4.75 12.67 16.46
CA ASP A 54 4.17 13.42 17.58
C ASP A 54 2.94 14.25 17.15
N VAL A 55 2.97 14.80 15.95
CA VAL A 55 1.86 15.54 15.37
C VAL A 55 0.71 14.59 15.02
N LEU A 56 1.01 13.45 14.40
CA LEU A 56 0.04 12.40 14.09
C LEU A 56 -0.63 11.88 15.37
N ASP A 57 0.15 11.52 16.39
CA ASP A 57 -0.36 11.03 17.67
C ASP A 57 -1.26 12.08 18.33
N ARG A 58 -0.90 13.37 18.26
CA ARG A 58 -1.76 14.44 18.77
C ARG A 58 -3.09 14.57 18.03
N TYR A 59 -3.09 14.43 16.70
CA TYR A 59 -4.32 14.48 15.92
C TYR A 59 -5.21 13.26 16.19
N TYR A 60 -4.63 12.07 16.17
CA TYR A 60 -5.38 10.80 16.26
C TYR A 60 -5.62 10.30 17.69
N SER A 61 -5.04 10.91 18.72
CA SER A 61 -5.29 10.55 20.14
C SER A 61 -6.65 11.01 20.66
N ARG A 62 -7.42 11.78 19.89
CA ARG A 62 -8.73 12.31 20.30
C ARG A 62 -9.81 11.96 19.28
N PRO A 63 -10.30 10.71 19.27
CA PRO A 63 -11.32 10.26 18.31
C PRO A 63 -12.59 11.12 18.33
N GLU A 64 -12.99 11.61 19.50
CA GLU A 64 -14.17 12.46 19.72
C GLU A 64 -14.15 13.79 18.92
N ARG A 65 -12.97 14.27 18.50
CA ARG A 65 -12.86 15.50 17.69
C ARG A 65 -13.27 15.30 16.24
N ASP A 66 -13.12 14.08 15.74
CA ASP A 66 -13.34 13.78 14.32
C ASP A 66 -14.76 13.26 14.05
N GLU A 67 -15.46 12.77 15.08
CA GLU A 67 -16.83 12.23 14.96
C GLU A 67 -17.79 13.22 14.27
N ALA A 68 -17.84 14.47 14.76
CA ALA A 68 -18.71 15.50 14.17
C ALA A 68 -18.34 15.84 12.71
N GLY A 69 -17.06 15.80 12.36
CA GLY A 69 -16.58 16.05 11.00
C GLY A 69 -16.86 14.88 10.05
N ILE A 70 -16.71 13.65 10.55
CA ILE A 70 -17.05 12.43 9.84
C ILE A 70 -18.56 12.37 9.59
N ASP A 71 -19.39 12.67 10.59
CA ASP A 71 -20.84 12.74 10.44
C ASP A 71 -21.26 13.81 9.41
N GLN A 72 -20.62 14.99 9.44
CA GLN A 72 -20.85 16.02 8.43
C GLN A 72 -20.46 15.56 7.02
N LEU A 73 -19.31 14.89 6.88
CA LEU A 73 -18.86 14.36 5.60
C LEU A 73 -19.83 13.30 5.07
N ILE A 74 -20.25 12.35 5.91
CA ILE A 74 -21.21 11.29 5.57
C ILE A 74 -22.54 11.92 5.11
N ASN A 75 -23.06 12.89 5.87
CA ASN A 75 -24.30 13.60 5.52
C ASN A 75 -24.17 14.39 4.21
N ALA A 76 -23.00 14.98 3.94
CA ALA A 76 -22.75 15.70 2.69
C ALA A 76 -22.58 14.76 1.48
N GLN A 77 -22.17 13.50 1.72
CA GLN A 77 -22.04 12.46 0.70
C GLN A 77 -23.32 11.66 0.45
N ALA A 78 -24.33 11.79 1.32
CA ALA A 78 -25.66 11.30 1.03
C ALA A 78 -26.18 12.06 -0.20
N LEU A 79 -26.04 11.43 -1.36
CA LEU A 79 -26.60 11.90 -2.62
C LEU A 79 -28.06 12.28 -2.34
N ARG A 80 -28.41 13.55 -2.59
CA ARG A 80 -29.82 13.95 -2.73
C ARG A 80 -30.43 12.94 -3.69
N ALA A 81 -31.31 12.08 -3.18
CA ALA A 81 -32.21 11.33 -4.03
C ALA A 81 -32.95 12.40 -4.85
N VAL A 82 -32.57 12.51 -6.12
CA VAL A 82 -33.25 13.37 -7.08
C VAL A 82 -34.63 12.74 -7.25
N GLU A 83 -35.64 13.38 -6.67
CA GLU A 83 -37.05 13.11 -6.92
C GLU A 83 -37.42 13.41 -8.39
#